data_AF-C0EUS6-F1
#
_entry.id   AF-C0EUS6-F1
#
_cell.length_a   1.000
_cell.length_b   1.000
_cell.length_c   1.000
_cell.angle_alpha   90.00
_cell.angle_beta   90.00
_cell.angle_gamma   90.00
#
_symmetry.space_group_name_H-M   'P 1'
#
loop_
_entity.id
_entity.type
_entity.pdbx_description
1 polymer ?
#
loop_
_entity_poly.entity_id
_entity_poly.type
_entity_poly.pdbx_seq_one_letter_code
_entity_poly.pdbx_strand_id
1 'polypeptide(L)'
;MFEYALVAGLTASGADAYLLHVITTPSVAYVARTEDFDCGIMISASHNPYYDNGIKLINGNGEKMDEATIHLVEAYLDSELEVFGQ
;
A
#
# COMPACT_ATOMS: atom_id res chain seq x y z
N MET A 1 14.31 3.63 -0.54
CA MET A 1 14.05 3.86 0.91
C MET A 1 12.62 3.43 1.26
N PHE A 2 11.58 4.09 0.74
CA PHE A 2 10.17 3.73 1.05
C PHE A 2 9.76 2.32 0.62
N GLU A 3 10.15 1.88 -0.59
CA GLU A 3 9.84 0.53 -1.09
C GLU A 3 10.33 -0.56 -0.14
N TYR A 4 11.60 -0.52 0.28
CA TYR A 4 12.15 -1.48 1.23
C TYR A 4 11.54 -1.41 2.63
N ALA A 5 11.20 -0.20 3.12
CA ALA A 5 10.54 -0.05 4.41
C ALA A 5 9.14 -0.69 4.42
N LEU A 6 8.37 -0.48 3.34
CA LEU A 6 7.06 -1.10 3.16
C LEU A 6 7.17 -2.62 3.06
N VAL A 7 8.10 -3.13 2.24
CA VAL A 7 8.34 -4.58 2.13
C VAL A 7 8.70 -5.19 3.49
N ALA A 8 9.58 -4.54 4.26
CA ALA A 8 9.97 -5.04 5.58
C ALA A 8 8.77 -5.11 6.53
N GLY A 9 7.91 -4.08 6.57
CA GLY A 9 6.71 -4.08 7.41
C GLY A 9 5.69 -5.16 7.01
N LEU A 10 5.39 -5.27 5.71
CA LEU A 10 4.44 -6.25 5.17
C LEU A 10 4.90 -7.69 5.42
N THR A 11 6.18 -7.97 5.15
CA THR A 11 6.72 -9.32 5.38
C THR A 11 6.81 -9.66 6.87
N ALA A 12 7.07 -8.68 7.74
CA ALA A 12 7.06 -8.88 9.19
C ALA A 12 5.65 -9.20 9.73
N SER A 13 4.58 -8.70 9.09
CA SER A 13 3.20 -9.08 9.43
C SER A 13 2.75 -10.41 8.81
N GLY A 14 3.63 -11.10 8.07
CA GLY A 14 3.35 -12.39 7.44
C GLY A 14 2.70 -12.31 6.05
N ALA A 15 2.69 -11.13 5.41
CA ALA A 15 2.21 -10.99 4.04
C ALA A 15 3.30 -11.33 3.01
N ASP A 16 2.89 -11.86 1.86
CA ASP A 16 3.76 -11.98 0.69
C ASP A 16 3.85 -10.64 -0.04
N ALA A 17 5.07 -10.14 -0.27
CA ALA A 17 5.31 -8.86 -0.93
C ALA A 17 6.09 -9.04 -2.25
N TYR A 18 5.54 -8.51 -3.34
CA TYR A 18 6.12 -8.59 -4.69
C TYR A 18 6.45 -7.20 -5.21
N LEU A 19 7.63 -7.04 -5.81
CA LEU A 19 8.10 -5.76 -6.33
C LEU A 19 7.79 -5.63 -7.82
N LEU A 20 7.02 -4.60 -8.17
CA LEU A 20 6.76 -4.20 -9.56
C LEU A 20 7.75 -3.14 -10.08
N HIS A 21 8.61 -2.62 -9.20
CA HIS A 21 9.58 -1.56 -9.48
C HIS A 21 8.94 -0.32 -10.12
N VAL A 22 9.59 0.25 -11.15
CA VAL A 22 9.12 1.47 -11.82
C VAL A 22 7.96 1.12 -12.75
N ILE A 23 6.76 1.52 -12.34
CA ILE A 23 5.53 1.28 -13.09
C ILE A 23 4.53 2.43 -12.86
N THR A 24 3.45 2.49 -13.63
CA THR A 24 2.43 3.52 -13.47
C THR A 24 1.38 3.12 -12.43
N THR A 25 0.75 4.09 -11.76
CA THR A 25 -0.37 3.84 -10.83
C THR A 25 -1.48 2.96 -11.44
N PRO A 26 -1.99 3.20 -12.67
CA PRO A 26 -3.01 2.31 -13.25
C PRO A 26 -2.49 0.90 -13.54
N SER A 27 -1.19 0.70 -13.75
CA SER A 27 -0.63 -0.66 -13.89
C SER A 27 -0.64 -1.42 -12.57
N VAL A 28 -0.38 -0.77 -11.43
CA VAL A 28 -0.52 -1.39 -10.10
C VAL A 28 -1.97 -1.83 -9.88
N ALA A 29 -2.94 -0.96 -10.20
CA ALA A 29 -4.35 -1.29 -10.10
C ALA A 29 -4.77 -2.44 -11.04
N TYR A 30 -4.23 -2.47 -12.25
CA TYR A 30 -4.47 -3.55 -13.19
C TYR A 30 -3.94 -4.89 -12.64
N VAL A 31 -2.67 -4.93 -12.24
CA VAL A 31 -2.03 -6.15 -11.70
C VAL A 31 -2.74 -6.64 -10.45
N ALA A 32 -3.12 -5.73 -9.53
CA ALA A 32 -3.82 -6.11 -8.31
C ALA A 32 -5.11 -6.90 -8.63
N ARG A 33 -5.86 -6.43 -9.64
CA ARG A 33 -7.11 -7.04 -10.07
C ARG A 33 -6.95 -8.29 -10.93
N THR A 34 -5.96 -8.35 -11.81
CA THR A 34 -5.85 -9.46 -12.79
C THR A 34 -5.03 -10.64 -12.30
N GLU A 35 -4.17 -10.42 -11.32
CA GLU A 35 -3.29 -11.45 -10.75
C GLU A 35 -3.71 -11.87 -9.33
N ASP A 36 -4.96 -11.57 -8.94
CA ASP A 36 -5.58 -11.96 -7.66
C ASP A 36 -4.78 -11.54 -6.40
N PHE A 37 -4.20 -10.33 -6.39
CA PHE A 37 -3.58 -9.78 -5.18
C PHE A 37 -4.64 -9.18 -4.24
N ASP A 38 -4.44 -9.29 -2.93
CA ASP A 38 -5.32 -8.66 -1.93
C ASP A 38 -5.29 -7.13 -2.00
N CYS A 39 -4.12 -6.55 -2.32
CA CYS A 39 -3.95 -5.11 -2.47
C CYS A 39 -2.71 -4.76 -3.31
N GLY A 40 -2.67 -3.51 -3.77
CA GLY A 40 -1.51 -2.88 -4.40
C GLY A 40 -1.10 -1.60 -3.68
N ILE A 41 0.21 -1.30 -3.67
CA ILE A 41 0.75 -0.08 -3.08
C ILE A 41 1.56 0.67 -4.14
N MET A 42 1.21 1.94 -4.38
CA MET A 42 1.96 2.82 -5.27
C MET A 42 2.72 3.88 -4.47
N ILE A 43 4.02 3.99 -4.74
CA ILE A 43 4.89 5.04 -4.18
C ILE A 43 5.08 6.13 -5.23
N SER A 44 4.29 7.19 -5.16
CA SER A 44 4.39 8.35 -6.06
C SER A 44 3.56 9.54 -5.59
N ALA A 45 4.10 10.74 -5.74
CA ALA A 45 3.37 12.00 -5.60
C ALA A 45 2.79 12.53 -6.93
N SER A 46 2.58 11.65 -7.92
CA SER A 46 1.97 11.98 -9.22
C SER A 46 2.74 13.07 -9.99
N HIS A 47 2.21 14.30 -10.04
CA HIS A 47 2.79 15.43 -10.77
C HIS A 47 3.60 16.38 -9.87
N ASN A 48 3.68 16.07 -8.57
CA ASN A 48 4.44 16.87 -7.62
C ASN A 48 5.94 16.86 -7.94
N PRO A 49 6.69 17.86 -7.45
CA PRO A 49 8.14 17.90 -7.55
C PRO A 49 8.83 16.64 -7.02
N TYR A 50 10.04 16.36 -7.52
CA TYR A 50 10.78 15.11 -7.22
C TYR A 50 11.08 14.85 -5.74
N TYR A 51 11.05 15.89 -4.91
CA TYR A 51 11.29 15.80 -3.47
C TYR A 51 10.04 15.36 -2.69
N ASP A 52 8.86 15.38 -3.32
CA ASP A 52 7.63 14.88 -2.73
C ASP A 52 7.45 13.40 -3.05
N ASN A 53 6.83 12.68 -2.12
CA ASN A 53 6.36 11.32 -2.35
C ASN A 53 5.04 11.07 -1.63
N GLY A 54 4.37 9.98 -1.99
CA GLY A 54 3.10 9.58 -1.38
C GLY A 54 2.91 8.08 -1.52
N ILE A 55 2.15 7.51 -0.59
CA ILE A 55 1.78 6.10 -0.60
C ILE A 55 0.29 6.04 -0.92
N LYS A 56 -0.08 5.29 -1.97
CA LYS A 56 -1.48 5.07 -2.35
C LYS A 56 -1.82 3.60 -2.18
N LEU A 57 -2.90 3.31 -1.48
CA LEU A 57 -3.42 1.96 -1.28
C LEU A 57 -4.53 1.68 -2.30
N ILE A 58 -4.43 0.52 -2.95
CA ILE A 58 -5.35 0.03 -3.97
C ILE A 58 -5.86 -1.34 -3.50
N ASN A 59 -7.17 -1.57 -3.54
CA ASN A 59 -7.76 -2.85 -3.15
C ASN A 59 -7.57 -3.92 -4.25
N GLY A 60 -7.88 -5.18 -3.95
CA GLY A 60 -7.81 -6.28 -4.91
C GLY A 60 -8.73 -6.12 -6.14
N ASN A 61 -9.70 -5.21 -6.12
CA ASN A 61 -10.51 -4.88 -7.30
C ASN A 61 -9.83 -3.84 -8.22
N GLY A 62 -8.64 -3.35 -7.87
CA GLY A 62 -7.93 -2.29 -8.60
C GLY A 62 -8.51 -0.89 -8.35
N GLU A 63 -9.26 -0.70 -7.28
CA GLU A 63 -9.89 0.56 -6.90
C GLU A 63 -9.18 1.20 -5.70
N LYS A 64 -9.50 2.45 -5.38
CA LYS A 64 -9.01 3.07 -4.14
C LYS A 64 -9.42 2.20 -2.94
N MET A 65 -8.50 1.99 -2.00
CA MET A 65 -8.81 1.33 -0.73
C MET A 65 -9.98 2.04 -0.03
N ASP A 66 -10.86 1.26 0.60
CA ASP A 66 -12.04 1.78 1.26
C ASP A 66 -11.70 2.61 2.50
N GLU A 67 -12.54 3.60 2.81
CA GLU A 67 -12.31 4.52 3.93
C GLU A 67 -12.29 3.80 5.29
N ALA A 68 -13.01 2.69 5.46
CA ALA A 68 -12.99 1.96 6.73
C ALA A 68 -11.61 1.34 6.99
N THR A 69 -11.00 0.73 5.97
CA THR A 69 -9.63 0.24 6.03
C THR A 69 -8.62 1.37 6.26
N ILE A 70 -8.78 2.52 5.58
CA ILE A 70 -7.92 3.69 5.81
C ILE A 70 -7.98 4.16 7.27
N HIS A 71 -9.19 4.29 7.84
CA HIS A 71 -9.32 4.68 9.24
C HIS A 71 -8.69 3.67 10.22
N LEU A 72 -8.72 2.38 9.92
CA LEU A 72 -8.03 1.37 10.75
C LEU A 72 -6.51 1.55 10.70
N VAL A 73 -5.96 1.89 9.52
CA VAL A 73 -4.52 2.20 9.38
C VAL A 73 -4.16 3.45 10.17
N GLU A 74 -4.97 4.51 10.09
CA GLU A 74 -4.76 5.75 10.85
C GLU A 74 -4.84 5.51 12.36
N ALA A 75 -5.88 4.82 12.83
CA ALA A 75 -6.03 4.48 14.25
C ALA A 75 -4.85 3.63 14.79
N TYR A 76 -4.32 2.72 13.97
CA TYR A 76 -3.12 1.97 14.34
C TYR A 76 -1.87 2.88 14.45
N LEU A 77 -1.67 3.79 13.49
CA LEU A 77 -0.56 4.74 13.51
C LEU A 77 -0.63 5.70 14.71
N ASP A 78 -1.84 6.12 15.08
CA ASP A 78 -2.11 7.01 16.22
C ASP A 78 -2.17 6.27 17.57
N SER A 79 -1.92 4.95 17.58
CA SER A 79 -1.97 4.09 18.78
C SER A 79 -3.34 4.03 19.46
N GLU A 80 -4.42 4.26 18.71
CA GLU A 80 -5.81 4.11 19.16
C GLU A 80 -6.36 2.70 18.91
N LEU A 81 -5.65 1.91 18.09
CA LEU A 81 -5.97 0.52 17.76
C LEU A 81 -4.74 -0.37 17.96
N GLU A 82 -4.86 -1.41 18.77
CA GLU A 82 -3.90 -2.52 18.83
C GLU A 82 -4.35 -3.63 17.87
N VAL A 83 -3.46 -4.05 16.99
CA VAL A 83 -3.69 -5.17 16.06
C VAL A 83 -2.72 -6.30 16.36
N PHE A 84 -3.15 -7.53 16.09
CA PHE A 84 -2.34 -8.75 16.25
C PHE A 84 -1.96 -9.15 17.69
N GLY A 85 -2.61 -8.57 18.71
CA GLY A 85 -2.53 -9.04 20.10
C GLY A 85 -1.16 -8.85 20.76
N GLN A 86 -0.45 -7.78 20.39
CA GLN A 86 0.75 -7.30 21.07
C GLN A 86 0.53 -5.90 21.62
#